data_AF-A0AAC9MTT9-F1
#
_entry.id   AF-A0AAC9MTT9-F1
#
_cell.length_a   1.000
_cell.length_b   1.000
_cell.length_c   1.000
_cell.angle_alpha   90.00
_cell.angle_beta   90.00
_cell.angle_gamma   90.00
#
_symmetry.space_group_name_H-M   'P 1'
#
loop_
_entity.id
_entity.type
_entity.pdbx_description
1 polymer ?
#
loop_
_entity_poly.entity_id
_entity_poly.type
_entity_poly.pdbx_seq_one_letter_code
_entity_poly.pdbx_strand_id
1 'polypeptide(L)'
;MYYHVRITQKSTKKDEVKVDLTEEQMLQRVVVPYEQGESITISGKTITPNNIDRIRINRSKENAGEIIKQIKIEDRLSPIILLGGPSDEWRAADRAEDVTDQYIKGPPGYKRHLERGGKERLYFSEREYGTRPRRIEEITKEAWNGIVAAIDRRIDNGSFGHTYPLLCDDFEEPVIVGCNNRLFKQALIAEIPQISWPLNPNEIPPTPVVLDLLEFCYRVVAMPLQREYHAFYHHYHLEFRIKEGQKNFREEINRILARNELAYELDSSGHVQRLGPEISRQQLLAVPLFQTGDKELDELLESARRKYFSPDLEIRREALEKLWDAWERLKTIEIPGNKKASVKQLLNKTAPEPTIREVLDDEARVLTDIGNNFMIRHSEIGKVPLNRSEDIDYLFHRMFALILLILRTTNRLGKP
;
A
#
# COMPACT_ATOMS: atom_id res chain seq x y z
N MET A 1 -0.72 14.27 -22.67
CA MET A 1 0.27 15.08 -21.93
C MET A 1 1.64 14.61 -22.36
N TYR A 2 2.59 15.53 -22.48
CA TYR A 2 3.97 15.25 -22.80
C TYR A 2 4.84 15.52 -21.58
N TYR A 3 5.80 14.63 -21.33
CA TYR A 3 6.74 14.74 -20.23
C TYR A 3 8.14 15.02 -20.77
N HIS A 4 8.83 15.94 -20.10
CA HIS A 4 10.16 16.39 -20.47
C HIS A 4 11.08 16.21 -19.27
N VAL A 5 12.18 15.51 -19.47
CA VAL A 5 13.12 15.16 -18.40
C VAL A 5 14.44 15.85 -18.64
N ARG A 6 14.99 16.43 -17.57
CA ARG A 6 16.33 17.01 -17.53
C ARG A 6 17.12 16.37 -16.40
N ILE A 7 18.25 15.72 -16.73
CA ILE A 7 19.13 15.09 -15.74
C ILE A 7 20.45 15.84 -15.70
N THR A 8 20.69 16.56 -14.60
CA THR A 8 21.95 17.23 -14.31
C THR A 8 22.97 16.18 -13.86
N GLN A 9 24.13 16.13 -14.51
CA GLN A 9 25.25 15.25 -14.13
C GLN A 9 26.23 15.96 -13.19
N LYS A 10 26.66 15.27 -12.13
CA LYS A 10 27.65 15.80 -11.19
C LYS A 10 28.99 16.10 -11.87
N SER A 11 29.41 15.22 -12.79
CA SER A 11 30.72 15.32 -13.45
C SER A 11 30.84 16.49 -14.42
N THR A 12 29.81 16.78 -15.20
CA THR A 12 29.86 17.80 -16.27
C THR A 12 29.13 19.08 -15.90
N LYS A 13 28.26 19.05 -14.89
CA LYS A 13 27.31 20.11 -14.56
C LYS A 13 26.42 20.53 -15.75
N LYS A 14 26.26 19.63 -16.73
CA LYS A 14 25.37 19.78 -17.88
C LYS A 14 24.14 18.91 -17.70
N ASP A 15 23.03 19.39 -18.25
CA ASP A 15 21.78 18.65 -18.31
C ASP A 15 21.72 17.80 -19.57
N GLU A 16 21.35 16.53 -19.41
CA GLU A 16 20.86 15.71 -20.51
C GLU A 16 19.35 15.86 -20.59
N VAL A 17 18.85 16.18 -21.78
CA VAL A 17 17.44 16.50 -22.01
C VAL A 17 16.79 15.41 -22.85
N LYS A 18 15.57 15.04 -22.46
CA LYS A 18 14.67 14.26 -23.30
C LYS A 18 13.26 14.83 -23.22
N VAL A 19 12.76 15.24 -24.36
CA VAL A 19 11.41 15.81 -24.50
C VAL A 19 10.43 14.79 -25.08
N ASP A 20 9.14 15.11 -24.96
CA ASP A 20 8.02 14.40 -25.59
C ASP A 20 7.87 12.92 -25.20
N LEU A 21 8.15 12.59 -23.94
CA LEU A 21 7.90 11.26 -23.39
C LEU A 21 6.42 11.09 -23.04
N THR A 22 5.90 9.87 -23.22
CA THR A 22 4.68 9.46 -22.52
C THR A 22 4.96 9.31 -21.03
N GLU A 23 3.91 9.35 -20.20
CA GLU A 23 4.07 9.11 -18.76
C GLU A 23 4.69 7.74 -18.48
N GLU A 24 4.22 6.70 -19.16
CA GLU A 24 4.77 5.34 -19.03
C GLU A 24 6.27 5.29 -19.40
N GLN A 25 6.67 5.94 -20.49
CA GLN A 25 8.08 6.00 -20.89
C GLN A 25 8.93 6.76 -19.88
N MET A 26 8.42 7.87 -19.33
CA MET A 26 9.11 8.65 -18.30
C MET A 26 9.28 7.81 -17.02
N LEU A 27 8.22 7.10 -16.61
CA LEU A 27 8.26 6.20 -15.46
C LEU A 27 9.26 5.07 -15.66
N GLN A 28 9.12 4.28 -16.72
CA GLN A 28 9.94 3.08 -16.95
C GLN A 28 11.41 3.40 -17.23
N ARG A 29 11.70 4.52 -17.90
CA ARG A 29 13.07 4.85 -18.34
C ARG A 29 13.84 5.73 -17.38
N VAL A 30 13.15 6.46 -16.50
CA VAL A 30 13.77 7.47 -15.62
C VAL A 30 13.43 7.21 -14.17
N VAL A 31 12.15 7.24 -13.80
CA VAL A 31 11.74 7.18 -12.39
C VAL A 31 12.06 5.81 -11.80
N VAL A 32 11.57 4.71 -12.39
CA VAL A 32 11.79 3.37 -11.87
C VAL A 32 13.28 3.04 -11.72
N PRO A 33 14.15 3.23 -12.74
CA PRO A 33 15.59 3.01 -12.58
C PRO A 33 16.21 3.91 -11.50
N TYR A 34 15.79 5.18 -11.41
CA TYR A 34 16.25 6.07 -10.35
C TYR A 34 15.88 5.56 -8.95
N GLU A 35 14.64 5.14 -8.74
CA GLU A 35 14.14 4.63 -7.46
C GLU A 35 14.86 3.35 -7.03
N GLN A 36 15.24 2.51 -7.99
CA GLN A 36 15.97 1.25 -7.78
C GLN A 36 17.49 1.43 -7.70
N GLY A 37 18.00 2.61 -8.05
CA GLY A 37 19.43 2.90 -8.07
C GLY A 37 20.15 2.20 -9.22
N GLU A 38 19.48 2.12 -10.37
CA GLU A 38 19.97 1.59 -11.63
C GLU A 38 20.41 2.72 -12.58
N SER A 39 21.21 2.38 -13.59
CA SER A 39 21.67 3.35 -14.58
C SER A 39 20.53 3.78 -15.52
N ILE A 40 20.43 5.08 -15.78
CA ILE A 40 19.42 5.66 -16.66
C ILE A 40 20.01 5.88 -18.05
N THR A 41 19.32 5.43 -19.10
CA THR A 41 19.73 5.67 -20.49
C THR A 41 18.81 6.67 -21.19
N ILE A 42 19.34 7.86 -21.45
CA ILE A 42 18.64 8.96 -22.12
C ILE A 42 19.46 9.44 -23.31
N SER A 43 18.80 9.62 -24.46
CA SER A 43 19.40 10.16 -25.70
C SER A 43 20.69 9.43 -26.12
N GLY A 44 20.75 8.10 -25.89
CA GLY A 44 21.90 7.26 -26.20
C GLY A 44 23.04 7.30 -25.16
N LYS A 45 22.91 8.10 -24.10
CA LYS A 45 23.89 8.24 -23.03
C LYS A 45 23.43 7.53 -21.76
N THR A 46 24.31 6.73 -21.18
CA THR A 46 24.08 6.05 -19.89
C THR A 46 24.59 6.94 -18.75
N ILE A 47 23.72 7.22 -17.78
CA ILE A 47 24.02 8.01 -16.57
C ILE A 47 23.92 7.08 -15.37
N THR A 48 25.03 6.89 -14.66
CA THR A 48 25.06 6.05 -13.45
C THR A 48 24.47 6.79 -12.25
N PRO A 49 23.85 6.08 -11.28
CA PRO A 49 23.20 6.70 -10.11
C PRO A 49 24.09 7.69 -9.36
N ASN A 50 25.37 7.34 -9.18
CA ASN A 50 26.33 8.18 -8.45
C ASN A 50 26.65 9.50 -9.18
N ASN A 51 26.48 9.53 -10.51
CA ASN A 51 26.71 10.71 -11.33
C ASN A 51 25.46 11.60 -11.50
N ILE A 52 24.31 11.20 -10.95
CA ILE A 52 23.10 12.03 -10.98
C ILE A 52 23.21 13.10 -9.89
N ASP A 53 23.13 14.37 -10.29
CA ASP A 53 23.06 15.53 -9.39
C ASP A 53 21.60 15.88 -9.10
N ARG A 54 20.80 16.08 -10.14
CA ARG A 54 19.38 16.42 -10.04
C ARG A 54 18.61 15.89 -11.24
N ILE A 55 17.40 15.39 -11.00
CA ILE A 55 16.41 15.09 -12.03
C ILE A 55 15.34 16.18 -11.95
N ARG A 56 14.92 16.71 -13.10
CA ARG A 56 13.73 17.54 -13.22
C ARG A 56 12.77 16.91 -14.23
N ILE A 57 11.49 16.87 -13.90
CA ILE A 57 10.43 16.33 -14.74
C ILE A 57 9.40 17.43 -14.91
N ASN A 58 9.21 17.86 -16.15
CA ASN A 58 8.25 18.89 -16.51
C ASN A 58 7.14 18.31 -17.38
N ARG A 59 5.93 18.86 -17.29
CA ARG A 59 4.71 18.37 -17.97
C ARG A 59 4.09 19.47 -18.82
N SER A 60 3.67 19.14 -20.05
CA SER A 60 2.97 20.06 -20.93
C SER A 60 1.80 19.40 -21.67
N LYS A 61 0.84 20.24 -22.10
CA LYS A 61 -0.25 19.81 -22.99
C LYS A 61 0.21 19.66 -24.43
N GLU A 62 1.03 20.59 -24.88
CA GLU A 62 1.63 20.64 -26.22
C GLU A 62 2.97 19.90 -26.22
N ASN A 63 3.38 19.37 -27.38
CA ASN A 63 4.70 18.78 -27.54
C ASN A 63 5.79 19.87 -27.54
N ALA A 64 7.05 19.49 -27.35
CA ALA A 64 8.16 20.42 -27.30
C ALA A 64 8.31 21.20 -28.61
N GLY A 65 8.00 20.60 -29.76
CA GLY A 65 8.04 21.27 -31.06
C GLY A 65 7.18 22.54 -31.13
N GLU A 66 5.95 22.50 -30.62
CA GLU A 66 5.06 23.68 -30.58
C GLU A 66 5.56 24.74 -29.59
N ILE A 67 6.04 24.32 -28.41
CA ILE A 67 6.62 25.23 -27.42
C ILE A 67 7.86 25.93 -27.99
N ILE A 68 8.71 25.20 -28.73
CA ILE A 68 9.90 25.75 -29.40
C ILE A 68 9.51 26.80 -30.45
N LYS A 69 8.43 26.58 -31.21
CA LYS A 69 7.94 27.58 -32.18
C LYS A 69 7.56 28.89 -31.48
N GLN A 70 6.83 28.80 -30.37
CA GLN A 70 6.45 29.98 -29.57
C GLN A 70 7.70 30.72 -29.05
N ILE A 71 8.66 29.98 -28.49
CA ILE A 71 9.94 30.54 -28.01
C ILE A 71 10.67 31.27 -29.15
N LYS A 72 10.75 30.68 -30.35
CA LYS A 72 11.42 31.31 -31.50
C LYS A 72 10.72 32.56 -32.02
N ILE A 73 9.39 32.60 -31.92
CA ILE A 73 8.62 33.80 -32.28
C ILE A 73 8.93 34.92 -31.29
N GLU A 74 8.93 34.62 -29.99
CA GLU A 74 9.28 35.58 -28.93
C GLU A 74 10.71 36.09 -29.08
N ASP A 75 11.67 35.20 -29.34
CA ASP A 75 13.07 35.58 -29.53
C ASP A 75 13.25 36.53 -30.74
N ARG A 76 12.49 36.34 -31.83
CA ARG A 76 12.54 37.22 -33.01
C ARG A 76 11.93 38.59 -32.76
N LEU A 77 10.96 38.68 -31.84
CA LEU A 77 10.32 39.93 -31.45
C LEU A 77 11.11 40.66 -30.35
N SER A 78 12.06 39.98 -29.72
CA SER A 78 12.90 40.55 -28.66
C SER A 78 13.98 41.48 -29.23
N PRO A 79 14.18 42.68 -28.65
CA PRO A 79 15.30 43.55 -29.00
C PRO A 79 16.65 43.04 -28.45
N ILE A 80 16.66 41.95 -27.68
CA ILE A 80 17.85 41.37 -27.05
C ILE A 80 18.34 40.17 -27.87
N ILE A 81 19.56 40.27 -28.43
CA ILE A 81 20.22 39.16 -29.13
C ILE A 81 20.97 38.30 -28.12
N LEU A 82 20.49 37.08 -27.88
CA LEU A 82 21.13 36.11 -27.00
C LEU A 82 22.20 35.31 -27.79
N LEU A 83 23.48 35.59 -27.54
CA LEU A 83 24.61 34.83 -28.10
C LEU A 83 25.01 33.70 -27.15
N GLY A 84 24.63 32.47 -27.52
CA GLY A 84 24.84 31.27 -26.69
C GLY A 84 23.75 31.07 -25.63
N GLY A 85 23.47 29.82 -25.26
CA GLY A 85 22.43 29.47 -24.30
C GLY A 85 22.07 27.98 -24.32
N PRO A 86 21.13 27.55 -23.45
CA PRO A 86 20.59 26.19 -23.48
C PRO A 86 19.92 25.87 -24.81
N SER A 87 19.86 24.58 -25.17
CA SER A 87 19.19 24.15 -26.42
C SER A 87 17.69 24.50 -26.42
N ASP A 88 17.09 24.58 -27.60
CA ASP A 88 15.65 24.81 -27.77
C ASP A 88 14.82 23.79 -26.98
N GLU A 89 15.22 22.50 -27.01
CA GLU A 89 14.58 21.44 -26.23
C GLU A 89 14.70 21.66 -24.72
N TRP A 90 15.87 22.12 -24.25
CA TRP A 90 16.06 22.46 -22.84
C TRP A 90 15.11 23.58 -22.42
N ARG A 91 15.01 24.64 -23.23
CA ARG A 91 14.14 25.80 -22.97
C ARG A 91 12.67 25.40 -22.99
N ALA A 92 12.28 24.52 -23.92
CA ALA A 92 10.93 23.99 -23.99
C ALA A 92 10.57 23.13 -22.76
N ALA A 93 11.49 22.28 -22.32
CA ALA A 93 11.32 21.50 -21.09
C ALA A 93 11.22 22.40 -19.84
N ASP A 94 12.03 23.46 -19.76
CA ASP A 94 12.04 24.40 -18.63
C ASP A 94 10.76 25.25 -18.52
N ARG A 95 10.17 25.59 -19.66
CA ARG A 95 8.92 26.36 -19.73
C ARG A 95 7.67 25.57 -19.31
N ALA A 96 7.77 24.24 -19.33
CA ALA A 96 6.67 23.35 -18.95
C ALA A 96 6.51 23.25 -17.41
N GLU A 97 5.33 22.83 -16.96
CA GLU A 97 4.98 22.74 -15.52
C GLU A 97 5.93 21.78 -14.80
N ASP A 98 6.66 22.24 -13.77
CA ASP A 98 7.53 21.36 -12.98
C ASP A 98 6.69 20.45 -12.08
N VAL A 99 6.79 19.14 -12.32
CA VAL A 99 6.10 18.08 -11.57
C VAL A 99 7.10 17.12 -10.91
N THR A 100 8.36 17.54 -10.76
CA THR A 100 9.45 16.69 -10.25
C THR A 100 9.10 16.04 -8.91
N ASP A 101 8.57 16.82 -7.98
CA ASP A 101 8.24 16.36 -6.62
C ASP A 101 7.10 15.35 -6.60
N GLN A 102 6.32 15.21 -7.69
CA GLN A 102 5.29 14.16 -7.80
C GLN A 102 5.92 12.77 -8.00
N TYR A 103 7.10 12.70 -8.62
CA TYR A 103 7.72 11.44 -9.03
C TYR A 103 9.04 11.12 -8.31
N ILE A 104 9.85 12.12 -7.94
CA ILE A 104 11.15 11.92 -7.28
C ILE A 104 11.01 12.18 -5.78
N LYS A 105 10.82 11.11 -4.99
CA LYS A 105 10.51 11.20 -3.54
C LYS A 105 11.70 10.98 -2.61
N GLY A 106 12.86 10.62 -3.13
CA GLY A 106 14.03 10.26 -2.31
C GLY A 106 15.31 10.21 -3.13
N PRO A 107 16.46 9.93 -2.51
CA PRO A 107 17.74 9.80 -3.21
C PRO A 107 17.75 8.59 -4.16
N PRO A 108 18.68 8.52 -5.14
CA PRO A 108 18.78 7.37 -6.02
C PRO A 108 18.87 6.06 -5.24
N GLY A 109 18.04 5.07 -5.58
CA GLY A 109 18.02 3.76 -4.90
C GLY A 109 17.23 3.70 -3.59
N TYR A 110 16.45 4.71 -3.23
CA TYR A 110 15.67 4.69 -1.99
C TYR A 110 14.66 3.54 -1.88
N LYS A 111 14.27 2.90 -2.99
CA LYS A 111 13.44 1.68 -3.01
C LYS A 111 14.23 0.37 -3.18
N ARG A 112 15.54 0.42 -3.42
CA ARG A 112 16.40 -0.75 -3.71
C ARG A 112 16.37 -1.83 -2.61
N HIS A 113 16.27 -1.42 -1.35
CA HIS A 113 16.22 -2.34 -0.21
C HIS A 113 14.85 -3.00 0.00
N LEU A 114 13.78 -2.42 -0.56
CA LEU A 114 12.42 -2.96 -0.46
C LEU A 114 12.26 -4.22 -1.33
N GLU A 115 12.90 -4.26 -2.51
CA GLU A 115 12.77 -5.39 -3.44
C GLU A 115 13.82 -6.50 -3.24
N ARG A 116 15.10 -6.14 -2.96
CA ARG A 116 16.15 -7.14 -2.70
C ARG A 116 15.88 -7.98 -1.44
N GLY A 117 15.37 -7.35 -0.38
CA GLY A 117 14.99 -8.06 0.84
C GLY A 117 13.80 -9.00 0.66
N GLY A 118 12.94 -8.75 -0.33
CA GLY A 118 11.79 -9.60 -0.66
C GLY A 118 12.20 -10.90 -1.36
N LYS A 119 13.04 -10.83 -2.40
CA LYS A 119 13.44 -12.00 -3.21
C LYS A 119 14.40 -12.96 -2.48
N GLU A 120 15.30 -12.48 -1.64
CA GLU A 120 16.24 -13.34 -0.86
C GLU A 120 15.53 -14.20 0.20
N ARG A 121 14.26 -13.90 0.53
CA ARG A 121 13.52 -14.54 1.62
C ARG A 121 12.46 -15.53 1.17
N LEU A 122 12.24 -15.63 -0.14
CA LEU A 122 11.31 -16.58 -0.73
C LEU A 122 11.92 -17.98 -0.72
N TYR A 123 11.13 -18.98 -0.34
CA TYR A 123 11.51 -20.38 -0.50
C TYR A 123 11.44 -20.80 -1.96
N PHE A 124 12.08 -21.94 -2.28
CA PHE A 124 12.13 -22.49 -3.64
C PHE A 124 10.77 -22.47 -4.34
N SER A 125 9.71 -22.98 -3.70
CA SER A 125 8.39 -23.04 -4.32
C SER A 125 7.82 -21.67 -4.70
N GLU A 126 8.11 -20.64 -3.92
CA GLU A 126 7.63 -19.27 -4.18
C GLU A 126 8.42 -18.62 -5.31
N ARG A 127 9.71 -18.93 -5.43
CA ARG A 127 10.55 -18.45 -6.52
C ARG A 127 10.22 -19.12 -7.85
N GLU A 128 9.95 -20.43 -7.83
CA GLU A 128 9.71 -21.19 -9.06
C GLU A 128 8.24 -21.18 -9.50
N TYR A 129 7.30 -21.21 -8.56
CA TYR A 129 5.87 -21.38 -8.87
C TYR A 129 5.01 -20.17 -8.43
N GLY A 130 5.64 -19.12 -7.89
CA GLY A 130 4.95 -17.95 -7.36
C GLY A 130 4.38 -18.17 -5.96
N THR A 131 3.92 -17.07 -5.35
CA THR A 131 3.28 -17.09 -4.03
C THR A 131 1.82 -17.52 -4.14
N ARG A 132 1.35 -18.28 -3.14
CA ARG A 132 -0.07 -18.62 -3.04
C ARG A 132 -0.91 -17.42 -2.60
N PRO A 133 -2.16 -17.30 -3.06
CA PRO A 133 -3.04 -16.22 -2.63
C PRO A 133 -3.39 -16.39 -1.16
N ARG A 134 -3.35 -15.29 -0.40
CA ARG A 134 -3.75 -15.26 1.00
C ARG A 134 -5.26 -15.02 1.11
N ARG A 135 -6.00 -16.06 1.48
CA ARG A 135 -7.47 -16.07 1.52
C ARG A 135 -8.07 -16.60 2.82
N ILE A 136 -7.27 -17.24 3.67
CA ILE A 136 -7.73 -17.89 4.89
C ILE A 136 -7.81 -16.81 5.98
N GLU A 137 -8.99 -16.65 6.59
CA GLU A 137 -9.22 -15.66 7.66
C GLU A 137 -9.16 -16.26 9.06
N GLU A 138 -9.24 -17.58 9.18
CA GLU A 138 -9.11 -18.28 10.46
C GLU A 138 -7.68 -18.76 10.66
N ILE A 139 -7.10 -18.54 11.85
CA ILE A 139 -5.76 -19.05 12.17
C ILE A 139 -5.77 -20.57 12.09
N THR A 140 -4.97 -21.12 11.17
CA THR A 140 -4.83 -22.57 11.01
C THR A 140 -3.94 -23.16 12.11
N LYS A 141 -4.04 -24.48 12.33
CA LYS A 141 -3.19 -25.19 13.30
C LYS A 141 -1.70 -25.05 12.98
N GLU A 142 -1.33 -25.14 11.70
CA GLU A 142 0.05 -25.03 11.24
C GLU A 142 0.59 -23.61 11.48
N ALA A 143 -0.22 -22.59 11.21
CA ALA A 143 0.13 -21.20 11.50
C ALA A 143 0.27 -20.96 13.00
N TRP A 144 -0.66 -21.46 13.80
CA TRP A 144 -0.62 -21.36 15.26
C TRP A 144 0.65 -21.97 15.84
N ASN A 145 0.98 -23.20 15.44
CA ASN A 145 2.22 -23.87 15.87
C ASN A 145 3.47 -23.04 15.53
N GLY A 146 3.51 -22.42 14.35
CA GLY A 146 4.59 -21.54 13.93
C GLY A 146 4.67 -20.26 14.78
N ILE A 147 3.53 -19.66 15.11
CA ILE A 147 3.44 -18.47 15.95
C ILE A 147 3.90 -18.78 17.38
N VAL A 148 3.42 -19.89 17.97
CA VAL A 148 3.84 -20.34 19.31
C VAL A 148 5.36 -20.54 19.35
N ALA A 149 5.92 -21.28 18.39
CA ALA A 149 7.37 -21.50 18.31
C ALA A 149 8.17 -20.19 18.16
N ALA A 150 7.65 -19.22 17.39
CA ALA A 150 8.27 -17.91 17.22
C ALA A 150 8.26 -17.08 18.52
N ILE A 151 7.23 -17.20 19.34
CA ILE A 151 7.09 -16.51 20.63
C ILE A 151 7.94 -17.20 21.70
N ASP A 152 7.88 -18.53 21.82
CA ASP A 152 8.66 -19.30 22.78
C ASP A 152 10.16 -19.04 22.61
N ARG A 153 10.66 -19.09 21.36
CA ARG A 153 12.06 -18.76 21.05
C ARG A 153 12.46 -17.35 21.52
N ARG A 154 11.53 -16.40 21.56
CA ARG A 154 11.76 -15.01 22.00
C ARG A 154 11.71 -14.85 23.52
N ILE A 155 10.97 -15.71 24.21
CA ILE A 155 11.09 -15.84 25.65
C ILE A 155 12.47 -16.41 25.97
N ASP A 156 12.84 -17.52 25.33
CA ASP A 156 14.08 -18.27 25.60
C ASP A 156 15.35 -17.46 25.33
N ASN A 157 15.40 -16.71 24.23
CA ASN A 157 16.58 -15.90 23.89
C ASN A 157 16.59 -14.52 24.57
N GLY A 158 15.58 -14.21 25.39
CA GLY A 158 15.48 -12.93 26.09
C GLY A 158 15.03 -11.76 25.22
N SER A 159 14.47 -11.97 24.02
CA SER A 159 14.01 -10.92 23.11
C SER A 159 12.97 -9.97 23.73
N PHE A 160 12.22 -10.41 24.73
CA PHE A 160 11.28 -9.55 25.48
C PHE A 160 11.89 -8.92 26.76
N GLY A 161 13.17 -9.17 27.02
CA GLY A 161 13.91 -8.74 28.21
C GLY A 161 14.16 -7.24 28.30
N HIS A 162 14.11 -6.51 27.18
CA HIS A 162 14.20 -5.05 27.23
C HIS A 162 13.04 -4.42 28.01
N THR A 163 11.82 -4.92 27.80
CA THR A 163 10.60 -4.44 28.47
C THR A 163 10.33 -5.19 29.76
N TYR A 164 10.61 -6.50 29.79
CA TYR A 164 10.39 -7.38 30.95
C TYR A 164 11.71 -8.03 31.38
N PRO A 165 12.62 -7.27 32.02
CA PRO A 165 13.97 -7.74 32.28
C PRO A 165 14.00 -8.84 33.35
N LEU A 166 14.72 -9.91 33.05
CA LEU A 166 15.34 -10.76 34.07
C LEU A 166 16.72 -10.15 34.39
N LEU A 167 16.99 -9.90 35.66
CA LEU A 167 18.19 -9.22 36.12
C LEU A 167 19.17 -10.20 36.78
N CYS A 168 20.47 -9.88 36.67
CA CYS A 168 21.52 -10.46 37.49
C CYS A 168 21.88 -9.46 38.60
N ASP A 169 21.83 -9.93 39.85
CA ASP A 169 22.02 -9.12 41.05
C ASP A 169 23.47 -9.15 41.58
N ASP A 170 24.44 -9.64 40.77
CA ASP A 170 25.85 -9.77 41.16
C ASP A 170 26.67 -8.49 41.00
N PHE A 171 26.05 -7.43 40.48
CA PHE A 171 26.65 -6.13 40.23
C PHE A 171 25.93 -5.04 41.02
N GLU A 172 26.61 -3.94 41.34
CA GLU A 172 25.98 -2.78 41.99
C GLU A 172 24.81 -2.22 41.17
N GLU A 173 24.94 -2.25 39.84
CA GLU A 173 23.88 -1.90 38.89
C GLU A 173 23.35 -3.18 38.21
N PRO A 174 22.06 -3.56 38.38
CA PRO A 174 21.51 -4.79 37.84
C PRO A 174 21.60 -4.86 36.31
N VAL A 175 22.13 -5.96 35.79
CA VAL A 175 22.30 -6.17 34.34
C VAL A 175 21.23 -7.11 33.81
N ILE A 176 20.68 -6.82 32.63
CA ILE A 176 19.65 -7.65 31.99
C ILE A 176 20.30 -8.91 31.41
N VAL A 177 19.73 -10.08 31.71
CA VAL A 177 20.25 -11.39 31.28
C VAL A 177 19.23 -12.22 30.51
N GLY A 178 17.99 -11.76 30.45
CA GLY A 178 16.93 -12.46 29.73
C GLY A 178 15.56 -11.82 29.90
N CYS A 179 14.51 -12.61 29.63
CA CYS A 179 13.13 -12.22 29.83
C CYS A 179 12.59 -12.78 31.16
N ASN A 180 12.00 -11.91 31.98
CA ASN A 180 11.25 -12.32 33.15
C ASN A 180 9.86 -12.82 32.72
N ASN A 181 9.75 -14.13 32.52
CA ASN A 181 8.53 -14.79 32.08
C ASN A 181 7.33 -14.50 33.01
N ARG A 182 7.54 -14.32 34.32
CA ARG A 182 6.46 -13.96 35.26
C ARG A 182 5.89 -12.57 34.94
N LEU A 183 6.74 -11.57 34.74
CA LEU A 183 6.30 -10.20 34.41
C LEU A 183 5.69 -10.13 33.01
N PHE A 184 6.31 -10.81 32.03
CA PHE A 184 5.76 -10.93 30.68
C PHE A 184 4.35 -11.52 30.71
N LYS A 185 4.18 -12.66 31.40
CA LYS A 185 2.87 -13.31 31.60
C LYS A 185 1.86 -12.35 32.22
N GLN A 186 2.21 -11.68 33.31
CA GLN A 186 1.30 -10.79 34.03
C GLN A 186 0.82 -9.63 33.16
N ALA A 187 1.71 -9.05 32.35
CA ALA A 187 1.32 -8.00 31.40
C ALA A 187 0.45 -8.55 30.27
N LEU A 188 0.83 -9.68 29.67
CA LEU A 188 0.11 -10.31 28.57
C LEU A 188 -1.34 -10.63 28.96
N ILE A 189 -1.57 -11.33 30.08
CA ILE A 189 -2.92 -11.71 30.50
C ILE A 189 -3.77 -10.53 30.99
N ALA A 190 -3.13 -9.42 31.38
CA ALA A 190 -3.83 -8.19 31.74
C ALA A 190 -4.35 -7.44 30.52
N GLU A 191 -3.60 -7.47 29.41
CA GLU A 191 -3.99 -6.83 28.15
C GLU A 191 -4.85 -7.74 27.26
N ILE A 192 -4.67 -9.06 27.35
CA ILE A 192 -5.40 -10.06 26.54
C ILE A 192 -5.95 -11.15 27.47
N PRO A 193 -7.04 -10.90 28.22
CA PRO A 193 -7.54 -11.84 29.23
C PRO A 193 -7.99 -13.20 28.67
N GLN A 194 -8.28 -13.28 27.36
CA GLN A 194 -8.72 -14.50 26.69
C GLN A 194 -7.56 -15.43 26.28
N ILE A 195 -6.29 -15.00 26.39
CA ILE A 195 -5.13 -15.83 26.06
C ILE A 195 -4.75 -16.75 27.22
N SER A 196 -4.44 -18.01 26.93
CA SER A 196 -3.83 -18.94 27.88
C SER A 196 -2.30 -18.77 27.90
N TRP A 197 -1.68 -18.94 29.07
CA TRP A 197 -0.21 -18.92 29.21
C TRP A 197 0.28 -20.05 30.15
N PRO A 198 1.28 -20.86 29.75
CA PRO A 198 2.02 -20.81 28.48
C PRO A 198 1.12 -21.12 27.28
N LEU A 199 1.53 -20.66 26.09
CA LEU A 199 0.77 -20.92 24.86
C LEU A 199 0.69 -22.43 24.61
N ASN A 200 -0.49 -22.92 24.24
CA ASN A 200 -0.72 -24.33 23.95
C ASN A 200 -0.87 -24.56 22.43
N PRO A 201 0.07 -25.26 21.77
CA PRO A 201 -0.02 -25.55 20.33
C PRO A 201 -1.29 -26.33 19.90
N ASN A 202 -1.94 -27.03 20.84
CA ASN A 202 -3.14 -27.82 20.56
C ASN A 202 -4.46 -27.08 20.80
N GLU A 203 -4.40 -25.86 21.34
CA GLU A 203 -5.57 -25.04 21.65
C GLU A 203 -5.41 -23.70 20.94
N ILE A 204 -6.14 -23.54 19.83
CA ILE A 204 -6.07 -22.33 18.99
C ILE A 204 -7.07 -21.32 19.56
N PRO A 205 -6.63 -20.16 20.05
CA PRO A 205 -7.53 -19.09 20.46
C PRO A 205 -8.33 -18.56 19.26
N PRO A 206 -9.45 -17.85 19.49
CA PRO A 206 -10.13 -17.13 18.41
C PRO A 206 -9.15 -16.21 17.65
N THR A 207 -9.26 -16.14 16.32
CA THR A 207 -8.35 -15.34 15.48
C THR A 207 -8.06 -13.95 16.06
N PRO A 208 -9.04 -13.13 16.47
CA PRO A 208 -8.75 -11.81 17.03
C PRO A 208 -7.78 -11.82 18.22
N VAL A 209 -7.91 -12.80 19.11
CA VAL A 209 -7.03 -12.97 20.29
C VAL A 209 -5.60 -13.29 19.85
N VAL A 210 -5.44 -14.07 18.78
CA VAL A 210 -4.11 -14.34 18.19
C VAL A 210 -3.53 -13.08 17.54
N LEU A 211 -4.35 -12.25 16.88
CA LEU A 211 -3.89 -11.00 16.28
C LEU A 211 -3.44 -10.00 17.35
N ASP A 212 -4.20 -9.85 18.45
CA ASP A 212 -3.81 -9.03 19.60
C ASP A 212 -2.47 -9.50 20.21
N LEU A 213 -2.27 -10.83 20.30
CA LEU A 213 -1.01 -11.41 20.78
C LEU A 213 0.17 -11.01 19.88
N LEU A 214 0.00 -10.99 18.55
CA LEU A 214 1.04 -10.56 17.62
C LEU A 214 1.38 -9.08 17.79
N GLU A 215 0.38 -8.20 17.96
CA GLU A 215 0.61 -6.77 18.21
C GLU A 215 1.29 -6.53 19.55
N PHE A 216 0.86 -7.22 20.61
CA PHE A 216 1.49 -7.19 21.93
C PHE A 216 2.97 -7.59 21.83
N CYS A 217 3.27 -8.72 21.19
CA CYS A 217 4.64 -9.18 21.01
C CYS A 217 5.47 -8.19 20.18
N TYR A 218 4.92 -7.62 19.12
CA TYR A 218 5.62 -6.60 18.32
C TYR A 218 5.99 -5.35 19.14
N ARG A 219 5.09 -4.92 20.03
CA ARG A 219 5.29 -3.74 20.88
C ARG A 219 6.48 -3.90 21.81
N VAL A 220 6.72 -5.11 22.32
CA VAL A 220 7.69 -5.39 23.40
C VAL A 220 8.94 -6.17 22.95
N VAL A 221 9.01 -6.60 21.69
CA VAL A 221 10.16 -7.35 21.16
C VAL A 221 11.36 -6.44 20.85
N ALA A 222 12.55 -6.91 21.23
CA ALA A 222 13.83 -6.35 20.83
C ALA A 222 14.80 -7.47 20.40
N MET A 223 15.82 -7.11 19.63
CA MET A 223 16.91 -8.04 19.28
C MET A 223 17.94 -8.04 20.41
N PRO A 224 18.13 -9.15 21.14
CA PRO A 224 19.13 -9.25 22.18
C PRO A 224 20.52 -9.39 21.54
N LEU A 225 21.50 -8.72 22.13
CA LEU A 225 22.92 -8.79 21.79
C LEU A 225 23.66 -9.32 23.01
N GLN A 226 24.28 -10.49 22.86
CA GLN A 226 25.14 -11.03 23.89
C GLN A 226 26.41 -10.17 24.00
N ARG A 227 26.71 -9.73 25.23
CA ARG A 227 27.92 -8.99 25.57
C ARG A 227 28.86 -9.91 26.34
N GLU A 228 29.07 -9.62 27.61
CA GLU A 228 29.96 -10.36 28.47
C GLU A 228 29.30 -11.65 28.94
N TYR A 229 30.11 -12.71 29.06
CA TYR A 229 29.68 -13.97 29.63
C TYR A 229 30.01 -13.98 31.13
N HIS A 230 28.99 -14.10 31.95
CA HIS A 230 29.12 -14.25 33.38
C HIS A 230 29.26 -15.73 33.74
N ALA A 231 30.50 -16.16 34.02
CA ALA A 231 30.82 -17.57 34.24
C ALA A 231 30.17 -18.18 35.49
N PHE A 232 30.04 -17.43 36.60
CA PHE A 232 29.52 -17.95 37.86
C PHE A 232 28.03 -18.36 37.75
N TYR A 233 27.21 -17.53 37.09
CA TYR A 233 25.79 -17.82 36.85
C TYR A 233 25.50 -18.37 35.44
N HIS A 234 26.54 -18.64 34.65
CA HIS A 234 26.46 -19.25 33.33
C HIS A 234 25.53 -18.56 32.32
N HIS A 235 25.48 -17.22 32.30
CA HIS A 235 24.64 -16.47 31.36
C HIS A 235 25.40 -15.33 30.67
N TYR A 236 24.82 -14.80 29.60
CA TYR A 236 25.31 -13.59 28.95
C TYR A 236 24.55 -12.36 29.46
N HIS A 237 25.27 -11.26 29.61
CA HIS A 237 24.67 -9.94 29.73
C HIS A 237 24.10 -9.52 28.36
N LEU A 238 22.91 -8.92 28.38
CA LEU A 238 22.17 -8.57 27.18
C LEU A 238 22.05 -7.06 27.00
N GLU A 239 22.35 -6.61 25.79
CA GLU A 239 21.91 -5.31 25.26
C GLU A 239 20.84 -5.52 24.18
N PHE A 240 20.15 -4.45 23.78
CA PHE A 240 18.98 -4.56 22.91
C PHE A 240 18.96 -3.59 21.74
N ARG A 241 18.55 -4.09 20.57
CA ARG A 241 18.18 -3.27 19.41
C ARG A 241 16.70 -3.43 19.11
N ILE A 242 15.91 -2.43 19.50
CA ILE A 242 14.44 -2.48 19.41
C ILE A 242 13.98 -2.56 17.95
N LYS A 243 14.42 -1.62 17.10
CA LYS A 243 13.98 -1.54 15.69
C LYS A 243 14.36 -2.78 14.87
N GLU A 244 15.53 -3.36 15.13
CA GLU A 244 15.93 -4.62 14.49
C GLU A 244 15.09 -5.80 14.98
N GLY A 245 14.78 -5.87 16.29
CA GLY A 245 13.88 -6.88 16.86
C GLY A 245 12.48 -6.83 16.26
N GLN A 246 11.89 -5.64 16.20
CA GLN A 246 10.58 -5.39 15.59
C GLN A 246 10.55 -5.79 14.11
N LYS A 247 11.57 -5.38 13.35
CA LYS A 247 11.72 -5.76 11.94
C LYS A 247 11.80 -7.28 11.78
N ASN A 248 12.65 -7.95 12.56
CA ASN A 248 12.87 -9.40 12.47
C ASN A 248 11.61 -10.19 12.87
N PHE A 249 10.89 -9.76 13.92
CA PHE A 249 9.61 -10.36 14.32
C PHE A 249 8.56 -10.22 13.22
N ARG A 250 8.35 -9.01 12.72
CA ARG A 250 7.41 -8.76 11.62
C ARG A 250 7.69 -9.62 10.39
N GLU A 251 8.95 -9.73 9.99
CA GLU A 251 9.35 -10.51 8.81
C GLU A 251 9.14 -12.01 8.99
N GLU A 252 9.32 -12.54 10.20
CA GLU A 252 9.06 -13.93 10.51
C GLU A 252 7.56 -14.23 10.58
N ILE A 253 6.80 -13.40 11.30
CA ILE A 253 5.34 -13.54 11.41
C ILE A 253 4.69 -13.43 10.03
N ASN A 254 5.02 -12.41 9.24
CA ASN A 254 4.45 -12.26 7.89
C ASN A 254 4.81 -13.42 6.96
N ARG A 255 5.96 -14.09 7.16
CA ARG A 255 6.29 -15.30 6.42
C ARG A 255 5.41 -16.47 6.83
N ILE A 256 5.14 -16.65 8.12
CA ILE A 256 4.21 -17.67 8.62
C ILE A 256 2.81 -17.42 8.06
N LEU A 257 2.30 -16.18 8.16
CA LEU A 257 0.99 -15.80 7.62
C LEU A 257 0.91 -16.07 6.12
N ALA A 258 1.90 -15.62 5.34
CA ALA A 258 1.92 -15.81 3.89
C ALA A 258 1.87 -17.27 3.46
N ARG A 259 2.69 -18.10 4.11
CA ARG A 259 2.85 -19.50 3.71
C ARG A 259 1.68 -20.38 4.13
N ASN A 260 0.93 -19.94 5.13
CA ASN A 260 -0.32 -20.56 5.53
C ASN A 260 -1.54 -19.91 4.85
N GLU A 261 -1.33 -19.14 3.78
CA GLU A 261 -2.40 -18.50 3.00
C GLU A 261 -3.31 -17.58 3.85
N LEU A 262 -2.82 -17.09 5.01
CA LEU A 262 -3.59 -16.26 5.92
C LEU A 262 -3.68 -14.84 5.39
N ALA A 263 -4.91 -14.32 5.32
CA ALA A 263 -5.27 -13.01 4.79
C ALA A 263 -4.92 -11.86 5.75
N TYR A 264 -3.74 -11.90 6.37
CA TYR A 264 -3.27 -10.89 7.30
C TYR A 264 -1.82 -10.47 7.01
N GLU A 265 -1.49 -9.26 7.44
CA GLU A 265 -0.13 -8.73 7.44
C GLU A 265 0.08 -7.84 8.67
N LEU A 266 1.20 -8.06 9.38
CA LEU A 266 1.71 -7.17 10.41
C LEU A 266 2.53 -6.05 9.73
N ASP A 267 2.09 -4.81 9.83
CA ASP A 267 2.72 -3.68 9.16
C ASP A 267 3.97 -3.15 9.89
N SER A 268 4.64 -2.12 9.35
CA SER A 268 5.82 -1.49 9.99
C SER A 268 5.53 -0.74 11.29
N SER A 269 4.28 -0.42 11.56
CA SER A 269 3.85 0.22 12.80
C SER A 269 3.52 -0.78 13.90
N GLY A 270 3.33 -2.06 13.54
CA GLY A 270 2.97 -3.11 14.48
C GLY A 270 1.49 -3.45 14.52
N HIS A 271 0.69 -2.92 13.59
CA HIS A 271 -0.72 -3.24 13.49
C HIS A 271 -0.93 -4.37 12.48
N VAL A 272 -1.84 -5.29 12.80
CA VAL A 272 -2.27 -6.33 11.88
C VAL A 272 -3.41 -5.82 11.02
N GLN A 273 -3.28 -6.00 9.70
CA GLN A 273 -4.29 -5.61 8.72
C GLN A 273 -4.80 -6.84 7.97
N ARG A 274 -6.13 -6.93 7.75
CA ARG A 274 -6.69 -7.93 6.82
C ARG A 274 -6.35 -7.53 5.39
N LEU A 275 -5.90 -8.50 4.62
CA LEU A 275 -5.70 -8.38 3.18
C LEU A 275 -6.99 -8.80 2.46
N GLY A 276 -7.53 -7.93 1.61
CA GLY A 276 -8.55 -8.33 0.64
C GLY A 276 -7.95 -9.18 -0.50
N PRO A 277 -8.78 -9.80 -1.35
CA PRO A 277 -8.32 -10.48 -2.57
C PRO A 277 -7.40 -9.58 -3.39
N GLU A 278 -6.30 -10.13 -3.90
CA GLU A 278 -5.20 -9.32 -4.46
C GLU A 278 -5.65 -8.36 -5.57
N ILE A 279 -6.53 -8.82 -6.47
CA ILE A 279 -7.06 -7.98 -7.57
C ILE A 279 -7.90 -6.81 -7.00
N SER A 280 -8.80 -7.09 -6.06
CA SER A 280 -9.61 -6.06 -5.39
C SER A 280 -8.74 -5.08 -4.62
N ARG A 281 -7.76 -5.60 -3.88
CA ARG A 281 -6.79 -4.81 -3.11
C ARG A 281 -5.99 -3.88 -4.00
N GLN A 282 -5.44 -4.37 -5.11
CA GLN A 282 -4.69 -3.54 -6.07
C GLN A 282 -5.56 -2.43 -6.66
N GLN A 283 -6.80 -2.71 -7.04
CA GLN A 283 -7.71 -1.68 -7.58
C GLN A 283 -8.07 -0.61 -6.55
N LEU A 284 -8.31 -1.01 -5.30
CA LEU A 284 -8.64 -0.09 -4.20
C LEU A 284 -7.45 0.78 -3.78
N LEU A 285 -6.24 0.21 -3.82
CA LEU A 285 -5.00 0.91 -3.48
C LEU A 285 -4.47 1.77 -4.65
N ALA A 286 -4.86 1.47 -5.89
CA ALA A 286 -4.45 2.25 -7.07
C ALA A 286 -5.05 3.66 -7.09
N VAL A 287 -6.11 3.93 -6.33
CA VAL A 287 -6.69 5.28 -6.17
C VAL A 287 -6.17 5.85 -4.85
N PRO A 288 -5.26 6.85 -4.86
CA PRO A 288 -4.71 7.38 -3.61
C PRO A 288 -5.80 8.03 -2.76
N LEU A 289 -6.62 8.89 -3.36
CA LEU A 289 -7.75 9.59 -2.74
C LEU A 289 -8.89 9.74 -3.76
N PHE A 290 -10.14 9.59 -3.31
CA PHE A 290 -11.29 10.01 -4.11
C PHE A 290 -11.40 11.54 -4.10
N GLN A 291 -11.47 12.12 -5.30
CA GLN A 291 -11.67 13.55 -5.53
C GLN A 291 -12.66 13.72 -6.70
N THR A 292 -13.90 13.29 -6.49
CA THR A 292 -14.93 13.26 -7.52
C THR A 292 -15.54 14.61 -7.83
N GLY A 293 -15.15 15.64 -7.06
CA GLY A 293 -15.78 16.96 -7.08
C GLY A 293 -17.09 17.01 -6.28
N ASP A 294 -17.45 15.91 -5.60
CA ASP A 294 -18.61 15.81 -4.70
C ASP A 294 -18.12 15.24 -3.38
N LYS A 295 -18.06 16.10 -2.34
CA LYS A 295 -17.46 15.76 -1.05
C LYS A 295 -18.17 14.58 -0.37
N GLU A 296 -19.49 14.50 -0.48
CA GLU A 296 -20.28 13.41 0.11
C GLU A 296 -19.95 12.07 -0.58
N LEU A 297 -19.84 12.06 -1.91
CA LEU A 297 -19.40 10.87 -2.66
C LEU A 297 -17.99 10.43 -2.25
N ASP A 298 -17.05 11.38 -2.13
CA ASP A 298 -15.69 11.09 -1.68
C ASP A 298 -15.70 10.45 -0.28
N GLU A 299 -16.45 11.01 0.68
CA GLU A 299 -16.57 10.47 2.04
C GLU A 299 -17.18 9.06 2.07
N LEU A 300 -18.20 8.80 1.24
CA LEU A 300 -18.82 7.47 1.13
C LEU A 300 -17.85 6.43 0.57
N LEU A 301 -17.12 6.76 -0.50
CA LEU A 301 -16.14 5.86 -1.12
C LEU A 301 -14.96 5.59 -0.20
N GLU A 302 -14.48 6.61 0.51
CA GLU A 302 -13.43 6.48 1.52
C GLU A 302 -13.87 5.62 2.70
N SER A 303 -15.10 5.83 3.18
CA SER A 303 -15.68 5.00 4.24
C SER A 303 -15.82 3.54 3.81
N ALA A 304 -16.35 3.28 2.61
CA ALA A 304 -16.47 1.94 2.06
C ALA A 304 -15.11 1.25 1.96
N ARG A 305 -14.10 1.96 1.42
CA ARG A 305 -12.72 1.46 1.27
C ARG A 305 -12.08 1.09 2.60
N ARG A 306 -12.20 1.93 3.64
CA ARG A 306 -11.62 1.64 4.97
C ARG A 306 -12.27 0.41 5.60
N LYS A 307 -13.61 0.35 5.59
CA LYS A 307 -14.37 -0.74 6.21
C LYS A 307 -14.16 -2.08 5.52
N TYR A 308 -13.91 -2.08 4.21
CA TYR A 308 -13.67 -3.29 3.42
C TYR A 308 -12.49 -4.14 3.94
N PHE A 309 -11.45 -3.50 4.48
CA PHE A 309 -10.28 -4.18 5.03
C PHE A 309 -10.42 -4.54 6.52
N SER A 310 -11.61 -4.40 7.11
CA SER A 310 -11.86 -4.83 8.49
C SER A 310 -11.81 -6.36 8.61
N PRO A 311 -11.24 -6.93 9.68
CA PRO A 311 -11.40 -8.35 10.00
C PRO A 311 -12.84 -8.70 10.42
N ASP A 312 -13.60 -7.74 10.94
CA ASP A 312 -14.99 -7.93 11.37
C ASP A 312 -15.94 -8.00 10.15
N LEU A 313 -16.70 -9.08 10.06
CA LEU A 313 -17.64 -9.34 8.98
C LEU A 313 -18.81 -8.33 8.96
N GLU A 314 -19.29 -7.86 10.11
CA GLU A 314 -20.36 -6.85 10.17
C GLU A 314 -19.88 -5.51 9.62
N ILE A 315 -18.68 -5.08 10.02
CA ILE A 315 -18.07 -3.85 9.49
C ILE A 315 -17.88 -3.96 7.97
N ARG A 316 -17.56 -5.15 7.46
CA ARG A 316 -17.48 -5.38 6.00
C ARG A 316 -18.85 -5.35 5.31
N ARG A 317 -19.93 -5.78 5.97
CA ARG A 317 -21.30 -5.56 5.46
C ARG A 317 -21.61 -4.07 5.36
N GLU A 318 -21.23 -3.27 6.35
CA GLU A 318 -21.36 -1.81 6.28
C GLU A 318 -20.53 -1.20 5.14
N ALA A 319 -19.41 -1.82 4.75
CA ALA A 319 -18.64 -1.39 3.58
C ALA A 319 -19.46 -1.48 2.28
N LEU A 320 -20.25 -2.55 2.12
CA LEU A 320 -21.19 -2.69 1.00
C LEU A 320 -22.28 -1.61 1.04
N GLU A 321 -22.88 -1.38 2.20
CA GLU A 321 -23.89 -0.33 2.38
C GLU A 321 -23.34 1.02 1.89
N LYS A 322 -22.17 1.43 2.39
CA LYS A 322 -21.54 2.70 2.01
C LYS A 322 -21.19 2.77 0.52
N LEU A 323 -20.81 1.64 -0.08
CA LEU A 323 -20.54 1.57 -1.52
C LEU A 323 -21.83 1.70 -2.35
N TRP A 324 -22.95 1.13 -1.88
CA TRP A 324 -24.26 1.31 -2.52
C TRP A 324 -24.84 2.71 -2.30
N ASP A 325 -24.59 3.34 -1.14
CA ASP A 325 -24.90 4.75 -0.91
C ASP A 325 -24.12 5.64 -1.88
N ALA A 326 -22.83 5.34 -2.10
CA ALA A 326 -22.00 6.04 -3.09
C ALA A 326 -22.59 5.88 -4.50
N TRP A 327 -23.05 4.68 -4.86
CA TRP A 327 -23.77 4.47 -6.12
C TRP A 327 -25.04 5.32 -6.21
N GLU A 328 -25.87 5.37 -5.17
CA GLU A 328 -27.06 6.23 -5.13
C GLU A 328 -26.75 7.71 -5.31
N ARG A 329 -25.68 8.20 -4.67
CA ARG A 329 -25.22 9.58 -4.83
C ARG A 329 -24.79 9.83 -6.27
N LEU A 330 -24.00 8.92 -6.84
CA LEU A 330 -23.50 9.00 -8.23
C LEU A 330 -24.65 9.07 -9.24
N LYS A 331 -25.76 8.36 -9.00
CA LYS A 331 -26.97 8.42 -9.84
C LYS A 331 -27.64 9.79 -9.88
N THR A 332 -27.26 10.74 -9.02
CA THR A 332 -27.83 12.11 -9.00
C THR A 332 -26.88 13.20 -9.48
N ILE A 333 -25.61 12.87 -9.79
CA ILE A 333 -24.57 13.89 -10.04
C ILE A 333 -24.76 14.65 -11.35
N GLU A 334 -25.26 14.01 -12.42
CA GLU A 334 -25.40 14.68 -13.72
C GLU A 334 -26.65 15.56 -13.78
N ILE A 335 -27.78 15.05 -13.27
CA ILE A 335 -29.07 15.74 -13.27
C ILE A 335 -29.75 15.54 -11.91
N PRO A 336 -29.56 16.47 -10.95
CA PRO A 336 -30.23 16.44 -9.67
C PRO A 336 -31.77 16.40 -9.84
N GLY A 337 -32.45 15.56 -9.06
CA GLY A 337 -33.90 15.40 -9.11
C GLY A 337 -34.44 14.47 -10.21
N ASN A 338 -33.63 14.07 -11.20
CA ASN A 338 -34.02 13.09 -12.21
C ASN A 338 -32.98 11.95 -12.33
N LYS A 339 -33.05 11.00 -11.38
CA LYS A 339 -32.13 9.85 -11.31
C LYS A 339 -32.02 9.09 -12.63
N LYS A 340 -33.15 8.82 -13.30
CA LYS A 340 -33.17 8.04 -14.55
C LYS A 340 -32.43 8.76 -15.69
N ALA A 341 -32.68 10.06 -15.86
CA ALA A 341 -32.00 10.85 -16.88
C ALA A 341 -30.51 11.04 -16.55
N SER A 342 -30.19 11.27 -15.27
CA SER A 342 -28.82 11.41 -14.77
C SER A 342 -27.98 10.16 -15.03
N VAL A 343 -28.48 8.97 -14.68
CA VAL A 343 -27.81 7.69 -14.97
C VAL A 343 -27.62 7.48 -16.46
N LYS A 344 -28.65 7.76 -17.27
CA LYS A 344 -28.54 7.63 -18.73
C LYS A 344 -27.40 8.50 -19.28
N GLN A 345 -27.33 9.76 -18.85
CA GLN A 345 -26.27 10.68 -19.27
C GLN A 345 -24.88 10.23 -18.78
N LEU A 346 -24.78 9.77 -17.54
CA LEU A 346 -23.55 9.28 -16.95
C LEU A 346 -22.99 8.07 -17.70
N LEU A 347 -23.84 7.08 -17.99
CA LEU A 347 -23.45 5.89 -18.73
C LEU A 347 -23.15 6.19 -20.20
N ASN A 348 -23.85 7.15 -20.84
CA ASN A 348 -23.50 7.60 -22.18
C ASN A 348 -22.10 8.23 -22.25
N LYS A 349 -21.69 8.98 -21.21
CA LYS A 349 -20.32 9.51 -21.09
C LYS A 349 -19.30 8.41 -20.81
N THR A 350 -19.73 7.36 -20.10
CA THR A 350 -18.85 6.25 -19.71
C THR A 350 -18.53 5.34 -20.89
N ALA A 351 -19.51 5.08 -21.75
CA ALA A 351 -19.37 4.16 -22.86
C ALA A 351 -20.08 4.72 -24.11
N PRO A 352 -19.34 5.36 -25.03
CA PRO A 352 -19.91 5.92 -26.26
C PRO A 352 -20.35 4.87 -27.29
N GLU A 353 -19.75 3.68 -27.28
CA GLU A 353 -20.10 2.60 -28.20
C GLU A 353 -21.40 1.91 -27.72
N PRO A 354 -22.42 1.74 -28.59
CA PRO A 354 -23.75 1.27 -28.18
C PRO A 354 -23.80 -0.09 -27.49
N THR A 355 -23.00 -1.06 -27.94
CA THR A 355 -23.01 -2.44 -27.44
C THR A 355 -22.50 -2.49 -26.00
N ILE A 356 -21.36 -1.86 -25.71
CA ILE A 356 -20.85 -1.77 -24.33
C ILE A 356 -21.75 -0.89 -23.47
N ARG A 357 -22.40 0.12 -24.05
CA ARG A 357 -23.35 0.98 -23.33
C ARG A 357 -24.55 0.18 -22.84
N GLU A 358 -25.08 -0.74 -23.64
CA GLU A 358 -26.18 -1.64 -23.25
C GLU A 358 -25.75 -2.58 -22.12
N VAL A 359 -24.56 -3.18 -22.21
CA VAL A 359 -23.97 -4.02 -21.15
C VAL A 359 -23.90 -3.26 -19.80
N LEU A 360 -23.46 -2.00 -19.82
CA LEU A 360 -23.40 -1.18 -18.60
C LEU A 360 -24.77 -0.77 -18.07
N ASP A 361 -25.79 -0.66 -18.93
CA ASP A 361 -27.17 -0.39 -18.49
C ASP A 361 -27.71 -1.59 -17.70
N ASP A 362 -27.54 -2.78 -18.26
CA ASP A 362 -27.94 -4.03 -17.62
C ASP A 362 -27.19 -4.26 -16.32
N GLU A 363 -25.89 -4.03 -16.29
CA GLU A 363 -25.08 -4.14 -15.08
C GLU A 363 -25.54 -3.17 -13.99
N ALA A 364 -25.77 -1.90 -14.33
CA ALA A 364 -26.28 -0.89 -13.40
C ALA A 364 -27.66 -1.25 -12.83
N ARG A 365 -28.52 -1.86 -13.65
CA ARG A 365 -29.84 -2.35 -13.24
C ARG A 365 -29.70 -3.53 -12.28
N VAL A 366 -28.94 -4.56 -12.66
CA VAL A 366 -28.71 -5.75 -11.83
C VAL A 366 -28.10 -5.38 -10.48
N LEU A 367 -27.11 -4.49 -10.44
CA LEU A 367 -26.50 -4.03 -9.19
C LEU A 367 -27.46 -3.23 -8.31
N THR A 368 -28.38 -2.48 -8.92
CA THR A 368 -29.46 -1.80 -8.19
C THR A 368 -30.42 -2.82 -7.57
N ASP A 369 -30.80 -3.85 -8.31
CA ASP A 369 -31.70 -4.91 -7.84
C ASP A 369 -31.06 -5.74 -6.71
N ILE A 370 -29.76 -6.06 -6.83
CA ILE A 370 -28.98 -6.73 -5.77
C ILE A 370 -29.04 -5.90 -4.48
N GLY A 371 -28.76 -4.59 -4.55
CA GLY A 371 -28.79 -3.71 -3.38
C GLY A 371 -30.15 -3.65 -2.68
N ASN A 372 -31.23 -3.83 -3.44
CA ASN A 372 -32.60 -3.83 -2.94
C ASN A 372 -33.03 -5.18 -2.36
N ASN A 373 -32.47 -6.30 -2.81
CA ASN A 373 -32.90 -7.65 -2.46
C ASN A 373 -32.09 -8.30 -1.33
N PHE A 374 -30.81 -7.97 -1.23
CA PHE A 374 -29.95 -8.37 -0.12
C PHE A 374 -30.02 -7.34 1.02
N MET A 375 -29.66 -7.76 2.24
CA MET A 375 -29.48 -6.85 3.39
C MET A 375 -28.22 -5.98 3.23
N ILE A 376 -28.19 -5.18 2.17
CA ILE A 376 -27.14 -4.18 1.87
C ILE A 376 -27.66 -2.78 2.14
N ARG A 377 -28.89 -2.46 1.69
CA ARG A 377 -29.52 -1.14 1.89
C ARG A 377 -30.69 -1.13 2.86
N HIS A 378 -31.41 -2.24 2.93
CA HIS A 378 -32.63 -2.35 3.74
C HIS A 378 -32.56 -3.63 4.57
N SER A 379 -32.85 -3.51 5.86
CA SER A 379 -32.89 -4.63 6.82
C SER A 379 -34.32 -5.16 7.04
N GLU A 380 -35.21 -4.90 6.09
CA GLU A 380 -36.61 -5.31 6.15
C GLU A 380 -36.75 -6.85 6.15
N ILE A 381 -37.83 -7.34 6.77
CA ILE A 381 -38.16 -8.77 6.81
C ILE A 381 -38.27 -9.31 5.37
N GLY A 382 -37.51 -10.37 5.07
CA GLY A 382 -37.50 -11.03 3.76
C GLY A 382 -36.29 -10.73 2.87
N LYS A 383 -35.38 -9.85 3.30
CA LYS A 383 -34.09 -9.64 2.62
C LYS A 383 -33.08 -10.72 3.00
N VAL A 384 -32.22 -11.10 2.05
CA VAL A 384 -31.23 -12.16 2.26
C VAL A 384 -29.99 -11.60 2.96
N PRO A 385 -29.57 -12.12 4.13
CA PRO A 385 -28.34 -11.69 4.80
C PRO A 385 -27.09 -12.22 4.07
N LEU A 386 -26.04 -11.40 4.03
CA LEU A 386 -24.75 -11.77 3.43
C LEU A 386 -23.79 -12.27 4.50
N ASN A 387 -23.82 -13.57 4.79
CA ASN A 387 -23.07 -14.18 5.89
C ASN A 387 -21.69 -14.73 5.50
N ARG A 388 -21.35 -14.74 4.21
CA ARG A 388 -20.08 -15.28 3.72
C ARG A 388 -19.15 -14.17 3.28
N SER A 389 -17.89 -14.28 3.69
CA SER A 389 -16.82 -13.34 3.34
C SER A 389 -16.67 -13.22 1.82
N GLU A 390 -16.73 -14.35 1.11
CA GLU A 390 -16.52 -14.38 -0.34
C GLU A 390 -17.63 -13.65 -1.11
N ASP A 391 -18.87 -13.74 -0.63
CA ASP A 391 -20.02 -13.07 -1.24
C ASP A 391 -19.90 -11.55 -1.08
N ILE A 392 -19.43 -11.09 0.09
CA ILE A 392 -19.14 -9.68 0.36
C ILE A 392 -18.02 -9.18 -0.55
N ASP A 393 -16.90 -9.91 -0.62
CA ASP A 393 -15.75 -9.54 -1.44
C ASP A 393 -16.13 -9.48 -2.94
N TYR A 394 -16.93 -10.43 -3.42
CA TYR A 394 -17.44 -10.44 -4.81
C TYR A 394 -18.34 -9.23 -5.10
N LEU A 395 -19.35 -8.99 -4.26
CA LEU A 395 -20.31 -7.91 -4.48
C LEU A 395 -19.67 -6.53 -4.36
N PHE A 396 -18.74 -6.37 -3.41
CA PHE A 396 -17.96 -5.15 -3.26
C PHE A 396 -17.15 -4.90 -4.52
N HIS A 397 -16.39 -5.89 -4.99
CA HIS A 397 -15.59 -5.76 -6.21
C HIS A 397 -16.44 -5.41 -7.43
N ARG A 398 -17.57 -6.10 -7.61
CA ARG A 398 -18.46 -5.90 -8.76
C ARG A 398 -19.00 -4.47 -8.82
N MET A 399 -19.54 -3.96 -7.71
CA MET A 399 -20.04 -2.58 -7.63
C MET A 399 -18.90 -1.56 -7.75
N PHE A 400 -17.78 -1.80 -7.07
CA PHE A 400 -16.63 -0.90 -7.09
C PHE A 400 -16.03 -0.78 -8.50
N ALA A 401 -15.96 -1.87 -9.25
CA ALA A 401 -15.48 -1.86 -10.63
C ALA A 401 -16.34 -0.96 -11.55
N LEU A 402 -17.67 -1.01 -11.42
CA LEU A 402 -18.57 -0.14 -12.17
C LEU A 402 -18.36 1.33 -11.79
N ILE A 403 -18.33 1.65 -10.49
CA ILE A 403 -18.10 3.02 -10.01
C ILE A 403 -16.75 3.53 -10.50
N LEU A 404 -15.69 2.74 -10.37
CA LEU A 404 -14.34 3.14 -10.76
C LEU A 404 -14.24 3.40 -12.26
N LEU A 405 -14.87 2.55 -13.09
CA LEU A 405 -14.96 2.77 -14.54
C LEU A 405 -15.61 4.12 -14.83
N ILE A 406 -16.79 4.38 -14.25
CA ILE A 406 -17.53 5.63 -14.44
C ILE A 406 -16.69 6.84 -14.01
N LEU A 407 -16.05 6.78 -12.84
CA LEU A 407 -15.23 7.89 -12.35
C LEU A 407 -14.03 8.16 -13.28
N ARG A 408 -13.38 7.11 -13.80
CA ARG A 408 -12.27 7.24 -14.75
C ARG A 408 -12.70 7.89 -16.06
N THR A 409 -13.71 7.33 -16.71
CA THR A 409 -14.17 7.78 -18.05
C THR A 409 -14.79 9.16 -18.01
N THR A 410 -15.35 9.56 -16.86
CA THR A 410 -15.94 10.88 -16.69
C THR A 410 -15.00 11.93 -16.09
N ASN A 411 -13.71 11.61 -15.94
CA ASN A 411 -12.67 12.49 -15.38
C ASN A 411 -12.97 12.97 -13.94
N ARG A 412 -13.51 12.07 -13.12
CA ARG A 412 -13.86 12.28 -11.70
C ARG A 412 -12.97 11.51 -10.73
N LEU A 413 -11.99 10.75 -11.21
CA LEU A 413 -10.85 10.48 -10.34
C LEU A 413 -9.99 11.72 -10.38
N GLY A 414 -9.63 12.26 -9.21
CA GLY A 414 -8.68 13.35 -9.11
C GLY A 414 -7.50 13.07 -10.03
N LYS A 415 -7.04 14.10 -10.76
CA LYS A 415 -5.81 13.94 -11.53
C LYS A 415 -4.72 13.55 -10.53
N PRO A 416 -3.95 12.48 -10.78
CA PRO A 416 -2.85 12.12 -9.90
C PRO A 416 -1.89 13.29 -9.68
#